data_AF-A0A535S2L5-F1
#
_entry.id   AF-A0A535S2L5-F1
#
_cell.length_a   1.000
_cell.length_b   1.000
_cell.length_c   1.000
_cell.angle_alpha   90.00
_cell.angle_beta   90.00
_cell.angle_gamma   90.00
#
_symmetry.space_group_name_H-M   'P 1'
#
loop_
_entity.id
_entity.type
_entity.pdbx_description
1 polymer ?
#
loop_
_entity_poly.entity_id
_entity_poly.type
_entity_poly.pdbx_seq_one_letter_code
_entity_poly.pdbx_strand_id
1 'polypeptide(L)'
;MTASSGCWQAFGEILAMEFGRRDWGSEHRLTVDTYAAQHPGEDDRKQRQSVAIHLVALCHRLERGLDPKSLLTATRRLTADKREWPHLTAPRTYTLTIVNVLEAATAEEHLALV
;
A
#
# COMPACT_ATOMS: atom_id res chain seq x y z
N MET A 1 9.21 -4.84 5.86
CA MET A 1 8.52 -3.58 6.24
C MET A 1 8.74 -3.37 7.71
N THR A 2 9.03 -2.15 8.14
CA THR A 2 9.20 -1.80 9.55
C THR A 2 8.24 -0.67 9.92
N ALA A 3 7.45 -0.89 10.96
CA ALA A 3 6.46 0.07 11.47
C ALA A 3 6.41 -0.02 13.00
N SER A 4 5.94 1.03 13.67
CA SER A 4 5.63 0.94 15.09
C SER A 4 4.44 0.01 15.33
N SER A 5 4.33 -0.56 16.53
CA SER A 5 3.21 -1.44 16.90
C SER A 5 1.86 -0.74 16.74
N GLY A 6 1.75 0.54 17.13
CA GLY A 6 0.53 1.33 16.96
C GLY A 6 0.19 1.58 15.48
N CYS A 7 1.19 1.84 14.63
CA CYS A 7 0.95 1.99 13.18
C CYS A 7 0.46 0.68 12.55
N TRP A 8 1.06 -0.45 12.94
CA TRP A 8 0.65 -1.77 12.47
C TRP A 8 -0.78 -2.12 12.93
N GLN A 9 -1.12 -1.80 14.18
CA GLN A 9 -2.47 -2.01 14.70
C GLN A 9 -3.51 -1.19 13.92
N ALA A 10 -3.29 0.10 13.72
CA ALA A 10 -4.20 0.97 12.96
C ALA A 10 -4.42 0.46 11.52
N PHE A 11 -3.34 0.03 10.86
CA PHE A 11 -3.44 -0.63 9.55
C PHE A 11 -4.29 -1.90 9.60
N GLY A 12 -4.08 -2.76 10.59
CA GLY A 12 -4.87 -3.97 10.78
C GLY A 12 -6.37 -3.70 10.99
N GLU A 13 -6.72 -2.64 11.73
CA GLU A 13 -8.12 -2.20 11.92
C GLU A 13 -8.75 -1.76 10.60
N ILE A 14 -8.02 -0.98 9.78
CA ILE A 14 -8.47 -0.59 8.44
C ILE A 14 -8.68 -1.81 7.54
N LEU A 15 -7.73 -2.75 7.51
CA LEU A 15 -7.89 -3.97 6.70
C LEU A 15 -9.13 -4.76 7.15
N ALA A 16 -9.37 -4.88 8.45
CA ALA A 16 -10.55 -5.56 8.97
C ALA A 16 -11.85 -4.89 8.50
N MET A 17 -11.91 -3.56 8.48
CA MET A 17 -13.05 -2.81 7.95
C MET A 17 -13.25 -3.05 6.45
N GLU A 18 -12.18 -2.93 5.65
CA GLU A 18 -12.20 -3.11 4.20
C GLU A 18 -12.60 -4.53 3.78
N PHE A 19 -12.17 -5.56 4.52
CA PHE A 19 -12.59 -6.94 4.26
C PHE A 19 -14.03 -7.21 4.71
N GLY A 20 -14.49 -6.57 5.79
CA GLY A 20 -15.84 -6.76 6.31
C GLY A 20 -16.93 -6.06 5.49
N ARG A 21 -16.56 -5.02 4.74
CA ARG A 21 -17.52 -4.11 4.08
C ARG A 21 -17.09 -3.79 2.65
N ARG A 22 -17.87 -4.27 1.67
CA ARG A 22 -17.56 -4.14 0.24
C ARG A 22 -17.42 -2.69 -0.23
N ASP A 23 -18.21 -1.80 0.32
CA ASP A 23 -18.17 -0.35 0.08
C ASP A 23 -16.84 0.27 0.54
N TRP A 24 -16.28 -0.19 1.65
CA TRP A 24 -15.01 0.31 2.19
C TRP A 24 -13.81 -0.27 1.44
N GLY A 25 -13.84 -1.55 1.11
CA GLY A 25 -12.73 -2.25 0.48
C GLY A 25 -12.59 -2.07 -1.04
N SER A 26 -13.33 -1.14 -1.66
CA SER A 26 -13.31 -0.99 -3.13
C SER A 26 -11.92 -0.57 -3.67
N GLU A 27 -11.14 0.14 -2.87
CA GLU A 27 -9.75 0.53 -3.17
C GLU A 27 -8.72 -0.08 -2.19
N HIS A 28 -9.05 -1.22 -1.55
CA HIS A 28 -8.18 -1.92 -0.58
C HIS A 28 -6.72 -2.06 -1.02
N ARG A 29 -6.50 -2.24 -2.33
CA ARG A 29 -5.15 -2.38 -2.87
C ARG A 29 -4.33 -1.10 -2.76
N LEU A 30 -4.93 0.07 -2.92
CA LEU A 30 -4.26 1.35 -2.71
C LEU A 30 -3.82 1.50 -1.25
N THR A 31 -4.68 1.10 -0.31
CA THR A 31 -4.36 1.06 1.13
C THR A 31 -3.11 0.21 1.39
N VAL A 32 -3.08 -1.03 0.89
CA VAL A 32 -1.95 -1.95 1.09
C VAL A 32 -0.67 -1.46 0.41
N ASP A 33 -0.77 -1.06 -0.86
CA ASP A 33 0.40 -0.64 -1.64
C ASP A 33 1.01 0.65 -1.06
N THR A 34 0.18 1.60 -0.62
CA THR A 34 0.63 2.84 0.04
C THR A 34 1.28 2.54 1.39
N TYR A 35 0.65 1.72 2.23
CA TYR A 35 1.22 1.35 3.53
C TYR A 35 2.58 0.70 3.38
N ALA A 36 2.72 -0.25 2.44
CA ALA A 36 3.98 -0.95 2.23
C ALA A 36 5.09 -0.02 1.69
N ALA A 37 4.75 0.92 0.81
CA ALA A 37 5.70 1.91 0.29
C ALA A 37 6.18 2.90 1.37
N GLN A 38 5.33 3.24 2.33
CA GLN A 38 5.67 4.13 3.45
C GLN A 38 6.51 3.45 4.54
N HIS A 39 6.55 2.12 4.58
CA HIS A 39 7.24 1.33 5.61
C HIS A 39 8.33 0.42 5.00
N PRO A 40 9.34 0.99 4.30
CA PRO A 40 10.46 0.20 3.81
C PRO A 40 11.14 -0.49 4.99
N GLY A 41 11.54 -1.75 4.79
CA GLY A 41 12.30 -2.45 5.80
C GLY A 41 13.81 -2.20 5.71
N GLU A 42 14.57 -3.11 6.29
CA GLU A 42 16.01 -3.24 6.15
C GLU A 42 16.47 -3.37 4.68
N ASP A 43 17.77 -3.16 4.47
CA ASP A 43 18.42 -3.29 3.17
C ASP A 43 18.67 -4.77 2.79
N ASP A 44 17.59 -5.56 2.73
CA ASP A 44 17.60 -6.91 2.19
C ASP A 44 16.83 -7.02 0.87
N ARG A 45 17.25 -7.96 0.02
CA ARG A 45 16.71 -8.14 -1.34
C ARG A 45 15.18 -8.27 -1.38
N LYS A 46 14.57 -9.00 -0.44
CA LYS A 46 13.11 -9.21 -0.42
C LYS A 46 12.38 -7.92 -0.04
N GLN A 47 12.91 -7.17 0.92
CA GLN A 47 12.30 -5.92 1.36
C GLN A 47 12.44 -4.82 0.31
N ARG A 48 13.59 -4.72 -0.38
CA ARG A 48 13.75 -3.85 -1.56
C ARG A 48 12.75 -4.19 -2.67
N GLN A 49 12.60 -5.48 -2.99
CA GLN A 49 11.66 -5.94 -4.02
C GLN A 49 10.21 -5.61 -3.64
N SER A 50 9.81 -5.82 -2.39
CA SER A 50 8.46 -5.51 -1.92
C SER A 50 8.13 -4.03 -2.14
N VAL A 51 8.96 -3.12 -1.63
CA VAL A 51 8.75 -1.67 -1.77
C VAL A 51 8.69 -1.25 -3.24
N ALA A 52 9.61 -1.76 -4.06
CA ALA A 52 9.64 -1.42 -5.49
C ALA A 52 8.37 -1.88 -6.23
N ILE A 53 7.87 -3.08 -5.95
CA ILE A 53 6.65 -3.60 -6.59
C ILE A 53 5.43 -2.80 -6.16
N HIS A 54 5.31 -2.42 -4.88
CA HIS A 54 4.21 -1.58 -4.40
C HIS A 54 4.23 -0.18 -5.05
N LEU A 55 5.41 0.45 -5.18
CA LEU A 55 5.54 1.73 -5.88
C LEU A 55 5.18 1.64 -7.37
N VAL A 56 5.62 0.58 -8.06
CA VAL A 56 5.23 0.35 -9.45
C VAL A 56 3.72 0.10 -9.57
N ALA A 57 3.13 -0.61 -8.62
CA ALA A 57 1.69 -0.84 -8.59
C ALA A 57 0.91 0.47 -8.40
N LEU A 58 1.34 1.34 -7.48
CA LEU A 58 0.77 2.67 -7.28
C LEU A 58 0.87 3.52 -8.54
N CYS A 59 2.04 3.59 -9.18
CA CYS A 59 2.23 4.32 -10.43
C CYS A 59 1.27 3.83 -11.53
N HIS A 60 1.14 2.51 -11.69
CA HIS A 60 0.22 1.93 -12.67
C HIS A 60 -1.26 2.20 -12.36
N ARG A 61 -1.67 2.15 -11.09
CA ARG A 61 -3.05 2.40 -10.69
C ARG A 61 -3.41 3.89 -10.81
N LEU A 62 -2.56 4.78 -10.29
CA LEU A 62 -2.82 6.21 -10.16
C LEU A 62 -2.55 6.99 -11.46
N GLU A 63 -1.43 6.72 -12.14
CA GLU A 63 -1.05 7.50 -13.32
C GLU A 63 -1.48 6.86 -14.65
N ARG A 64 -1.74 5.56 -14.66
CA ARG A 64 -2.07 4.81 -15.88
C ARG A 64 -3.45 4.15 -15.84
N GLY A 65 -4.16 4.25 -14.73
CA GLY A 65 -5.53 3.75 -14.60
C GLY A 65 -5.67 2.24 -14.82
N LEU A 66 -4.64 1.45 -14.53
CA LEU A 66 -4.73 -0.01 -14.70
C LEU A 66 -5.81 -0.59 -13.80
N ASP A 67 -6.65 -1.45 -14.37
CA ASP A 67 -7.64 -2.19 -13.62
C ASP A 67 -6.99 -3.25 -12.70
N PRO A 68 -7.70 -3.71 -11.65
CA PRO A 68 -7.13 -4.64 -10.66
C PRO A 68 -6.57 -5.94 -11.25
N LYS A 69 -7.17 -6.47 -12.33
CA LYS A 69 -6.72 -7.72 -12.95
C LYS A 69 -5.41 -7.50 -13.70
N SER A 70 -5.34 -6.43 -14.49
CA SER A 70 -4.12 -6.04 -15.21
C SER A 70 -2.98 -5.73 -14.24
N LEU A 71 -3.28 -5.03 -13.13
CA LEU A 71 -2.31 -4.71 -12.09
C LEU A 71 -1.76 -5.97 -11.41
N LEU A 72 -2.62 -6.93 -11.06
CA LEU A 72 -2.21 -8.22 -10.50
C LEU A 72 -1.28 -8.99 -11.45
N THR A 73 -1.58 -9.01 -12.75
CA THR A 73 -0.72 -9.63 -13.75
C THR A 73 0.64 -8.93 -13.83
N ALA A 74 0.67 -7.60 -13.85
CA ALA A 74 1.90 -6.82 -13.89
C ALA A 74 2.77 -7.08 -12.65
N THR A 75 2.22 -6.99 -11.44
CA THR A 75 3.00 -7.20 -10.21
C THR A 75 3.52 -8.62 -10.09
N ARG A 76 2.75 -9.65 -10.50
CA ARG A 76 3.21 -11.04 -10.51
C ARG A 76 4.43 -11.26 -11.40
N ARG A 77 4.47 -10.62 -12.57
CA ARG A 77 5.64 -10.68 -13.48
C ARG A 77 6.86 -10.05 -12.82
N LEU A 78 6.70 -8.91 -12.15
CA LEU A 78 7.79 -8.23 -11.43
C LEU A 78 8.31 -9.02 -10.23
N THR A 79 7.44 -9.78 -9.54
CA THR A 79 7.87 -10.67 -8.45
C THR A 79 8.69 -11.86 -8.96
N ALA A 80 8.33 -12.40 -10.12
CA ALA A 80 9.04 -13.54 -10.72
C ALA A 80 10.41 -13.17 -11.31
N ASP A 81 10.59 -11.89 -11.67
CA ASP A 81 11.85 -11.37 -12.16
C ASP A 81 12.88 -11.26 -11.02
N LYS A 82 14.06 -11.88 -11.21
CA LYS A 82 15.18 -11.88 -10.25
C LYS A 82 16.07 -10.66 -10.40
N ARG A 83 15.48 -9.50 -10.68
CA ARG A 83 16.22 -8.25 -10.77
C ARG A 83 16.61 -7.72 -9.40
N GLU A 84 17.72 -7.02 -9.36
CA GLU A 84 18.10 -6.21 -8.21
C GLU A 84 17.29 -4.91 -8.21
N TRP A 85 16.77 -4.58 -7.03
CA TRP A 85 16.02 -3.36 -6.78
C TRP A 85 16.85 -2.45 -5.87
N PRO A 86 16.82 -1.11 -6.07
CA PRO A 86 17.52 -0.19 -5.18
C PRO A 86 16.90 -0.20 -3.78
N HIS A 87 17.72 0.12 -2.77
CA HIS A 87 17.19 0.45 -1.45
C HIS A 87 16.54 1.82 -1.49
N LEU A 88 15.30 1.91 -1.01
CA LEU A 88 14.53 3.14 -0.98
C LEU A 88 14.15 3.46 0.46
N THR A 89 14.36 4.70 0.86
CA THR A 89 13.94 5.21 2.17
C THR A 89 12.66 6.01 2.02
N ALA A 90 11.77 5.88 3.00
CA ALA A 90 10.55 6.66 3.08
C ALA A 90 10.84 8.13 3.44
N PRO A 91 10.03 9.09 2.97
CA PRO A 91 9.95 10.43 3.54
C PRO A 91 9.79 10.40 5.06
N ARG A 92 10.34 11.42 5.74
CA ARG A 92 10.25 11.54 7.21
C ARG A 92 8.88 11.98 7.70
N THR A 93 8.09 12.64 6.84
CA THR A 93 6.81 13.25 7.20
C THR A 93 5.83 13.11 6.05
N TYR A 94 4.57 12.90 6.40
CA TYR A 94 3.44 12.86 5.47
C TYR A 94 2.35 13.79 5.97
N THR A 95 1.63 14.41 5.05
CA THR A 95 0.47 15.27 5.37
C THR A 95 -0.79 14.46 5.64
N LEU A 96 -0.83 13.22 5.18
CA LEU A 96 -1.88 12.25 5.41
C LEU A 96 -1.25 10.98 6.00
N THR A 97 -1.85 10.45 7.07
CA THR A 97 -1.36 9.27 7.78
C THR A 97 -2.46 8.23 7.94
N ILE A 98 -2.08 7.02 8.34
CA ILE A 98 -3.02 5.92 8.62
C ILE A 98 -4.07 6.29 9.69
N VAL A 99 -3.75 7.21 10.61
CA VAL A 99 -4.69 7.70 11.63
C VAL A 99 -5.84 8.46 10.99
N ASN A 100 -5.55 9.30 9.99
CA ASN A 100 -6.59 10.04 9.28
C ASN A 100 -7.55 9.12 8.54
N VAL A 101 -7.02 8.04 7.94
CA VAL A 101 -7.84 7.01 7.26
C VAL A 101 -8.70 6.26 8.28
N LEU A 102 -8.14 5.89 9.44
CA LEU A 102 -8.86 5.18 10.50
C LEU A 102 -10.00 6.01 11.09
N GLU A 103 -9.86 7.34 11.14
CA GLU A 103 -10.87 8.27 11.65
C GLU A 103 -12.06 8.49 10.71
N ALA A 104 -12.02 7.98 9.46
CA ALA A 104 -13.14 8.08 8.54
C ALA A 104 -14.39 7.41 9.11
N ALA A 105 -15.52 8.13 9.13
CA ALA A 105 -16.77 7.62 9.68
C ALA A 105 -17.64 6.92 8.61
N THR A 106 -17.41 7.23 7.34
CA THR A 106 -18.18 6.72 6.20
C THR A 106 -17.30 6.08 5.13
N ALA A 107 -17.89 5.23 4.30
CA ALA A 107 -17.19 4.65 3.15
C ALA A 107 -16.71 5.73 2.17
N GLU A 108 -17.51 6.79 1.97
CA GLU A 108 -17.16 7.89 1.08
C GLU A 108 -15.93 8.66 1.60
N GLU A 109 -15.91 8.99 2.90
CA GLU A 109 -14.75 9.61 3.54
C GLU A 109 -13.51 8.71 3.47
N HIS A 110 -13.66 7.41 3.76
CA HIS A 110 -12.57 6.44 3.65
C HIS A 110 -11.97 6.43 2.24
N LEU A 111 -12.82 6.30 1.23
CA LEU A 111 -12.41 6.26 -0.18
C LEU A 111 -11.83 7.58 -0.70
N ALA A 112 -12.18 8.71 -0.10
CA ALA A 112 -11.56 9.99 -0.42
C ALA A 112 -10.11 10.11 0.10
N LEU A 113 -9.73 9.27 1.07
CA LEU A 113 -8.41 9.27 1.70
C LEU A 113 -7.49 8.16 1.18
N VAL A 114 -8.00 7.19 0.40
CA VAL A 114 -7.22 6.04 -0.13
C VAL A 114 -7.10 6.04 -1.64
#